data_AF-A0A7W3YBK1-F1
#
_entry.id   AF-A0A7W3YBK1-F1
#
_cell.length_a   1.000
_cell.length_b   1.000
_cell.length_c   1.000
_cell.angle_alpha   90.00
_cell.angle_beta   90.00
_cell.angle_gamma   90.00
#
_symmetry.space_group_name_H-M   'P 1'
#
loop_
_entity.id
_entity.type
_entity.pdbx_description
1 polymer ?
#
loop_
_entity_poly.entity_id
_entity_poly.type
_entity_poly.pdbx_seq_one_letter_code
_entity_poly.pdbx_strand_id
1 'polypeptide(L)' 'HYVTNCWHSTRNGHNQYPTWTYSKADGTRAENEWLWINGAWYYFDGSIMVANGWHYAPWNGEYREYYFDVNGHCL' A
#
# COMPACT_ATOMS: atom_id res chain seq x y z
N HIS A 1 -20.56 9.91 6.07
CA HIS A 1 -19.18 10.41 6.20
C HIS A 1 -18.26 9.33 5.66
N TYR A 2 -17.61 9.57 4.52
CA TYR A 2 -16.60 8.65 4.02
C TYR A 2 -15.34 8.83 4.88
N VAL A 3 -14.78 7.73 5.38
CA VAL A 3 -13.56 7.76 6.20
C VAL A 3 -12.39 8.13 5.28
N THR A 4 -11.80 9.31 5.46
CA THR A 4 -10.65 9.77 4.68
C THR A 4 -9.37 9.62 5.49
N ASN A 5 -8.23 9.45 4.82
CA ASN A 5 -6.94 9.14 5.43
C ASN A 5 -6.98 7.92 6.37
N CYS A 6 -7.60 6.84 5.91
CA CYS A 6 -7.90 5.67 6.74
C CYS A 6 -7.41 4.38 6.09
N TRP A 7 -6.77 3.54 6.89
CA TRP A 7 -6.38 2.18 6.54
C TRP A 7 -7.56 1.22 6.71
N HIS A 8 -7.67 0.24 5.80
CA HIS A 8 -8.65 -0.84 5.86
C HIS A 8 -7.93 -2.18 5.71
N SER A 9 -8.13 -3.11 6.63
CA SER A 9 -7.56 -4.46 6.57
C SER A 9 -8.63 -5.50 6.29
N THR A 10 -8.37 -6.41 5.36
CA THR A 10 -9.18 -7.64 5.19
C THR A 10 -8.39 -8.84 5.68
N ARG A 11 -8.99 -9.64 6.58
CA ARG A 11 -8.35 -10.84 7.13
C ARG A 11 -8.62 -12.03 6.21
N ASN A 12 -7.58 -12.61 5.63
CA ASN A 12 -7.71 -13.65 4.59
C ASN A 12 -7.76 -15.10 5.12
N GLY A 13 -8.40 -15.34 6.28
CA GLY A 13 -8.49 -16.67 6.90
C GLY A 13 -7.22 -17.13 7.63
N HIS A 14 -7.17 -18.40 8.07
CA HIS A 14 -6.08 -18.95 8.87
C HIS A 14 -4.77 -19.06 8.04
N ASN A 15 -3.68 -18.47 8.54
CA ASN A 15 -2.31 -18.45 7.98
C ASN A 15 -2.02 -17.51 6.78
N GLN A 16 -2.84 -16.50 6.50
CA GLN A 16 -2.51 -15.48 5.48
C GLN A 16 -2.33 -14.09 6.10
N TYR A 17 -1.38 -13.32 5.57
CA TYR A 17 -1.20 -11.91 5.93
C TYR A 17 -2.45 -11.11 5.54
N PRO A 18 -2.89 -10.15 6.38
CA PRO A 18 -4.01 -9.29 6.02
C PRO A 18 -3.63 -8.45 4.79
N THR A 19 -4.60 -8.24 3.90
CA THR A 19 -4.46 -7.27 2.82
C THR A 19 -4.90 -5.90 3.32
N TRP A 20 -4.15 -4.87 2.93
CA TRP A 20 -4.41 -3.50 3.34
C TRP A 20 -4.80 -2.65 2.13
N THR A 21 -5.79 -1.77 2.32
CA THR A 21 -6.16 -0.72 1.36
C THR A 21 -6.24 0.61 2.10
N TYR A 22 -6.21 1.73 1.37
CA TYR A 22 -6.19 3.06 1.96
C TYR A 22 -7.20 3.99 1.29
N SER A 23 -7.99 4.71 2.10
CA SER A 23 -8.83 5.81 1.63
C SER A 23 -8.06 7.12 1.75
N LYS A 24 -7.87 7.82 0.63
CA LYS A 24 -7.16 9.10 0.53
C LYS A 24 -8.01 10.26 1.06
N ALA A 25 -7.37 11.41 1.24
CA ALA A 25 -8.01 12.64 1.73
C ALA A 25 -9.13 13.13 0.80
N ASP A 26 -9.00 12.90 -0.50
CA ASP A 26 -9.98 13.29 -1.53
C ASP A 26 -11.21 12.36 -1.61
N GLY A 27 -11.29 11.34 -0.74
CA GLY A 27 -12.38 10.37 -0.69
C GLY A 27 -12.24 9.21 -1.68
N THR A 28 -11.18 9.19 -2.50
CA THR A 28 -10.86 8.05 -3.37
C THR A 28 -10.02 7.00 -2.65
N ARG A 29 -9.89 5.81 -3.23
CA ARG A 29 -8.97 4.78 -2.73
C ARG A 29 -7.58 5.02 -3.32
N ALA A 30 -6.53 4.57 -2.63
CA ALA A 30 -5.22 4.43 -3.22
C ALA A 30 -5.26 3.37 -4.33
N GLU A 31 -4.76 3.70 -5.52
CA GLU A 31 -4.77 2.77 -6.66
C GLU A 31 -3.58 2.97 -7.61
N ASN A 32 -2.73 1.94 -7.77
CA ASN A 32 -1.55 1.95 -8.65
C ASN A 32 -0.63 3.16 -8.43
N GLU A 33 -0.37 3.50 -7.17
CA GLU A 33 0.31 4.74 -6.81
C GLU A 33 1.19 4.59 -5.55
N TRP A 34 2.15 5.50 -5.44
CA TRP A 34 2.95 5.69 -4.23
C TRP A 34 2.29 6.71 -3.32
N LEU A 35 2.21 6.40 -2.03
CA LEU A 35 1.76 7.34 -1.00
C LEU A 35 2.78 7.45 0.12
N TRP A 36 3.06 8.69 0.52
CA TRP A 36 3.81 8.99 1.74
C TRP A 36 2.82 9.16 2.90
N ILE A 37 2.80 8.20 3.82
CA ILE A 37 1.84 8.16 4.93
C ILE A 37 2.64 8.04 6.22
N ASN A 38 2.44 8.97 7.15
CA ASN A 38 3.04 8.94 8.49
C ASN A 38 4.57 8.68 8.53
N GLY A 39 5.31 9.19 7.54
CA GLY A 39 6.79 9.11 7.53
C GLY A 39 7.37 7.90 6.80
N ALA A 40 6.56 7.14 6.06
CA ALA A 40 7.03 6.04 5.23
C ALA A 40 6.37 6.04 3.85
N TRP A 41 7.05 5.46 2.86
CA TRP A 41 6.52 5.22 1.53
C TRP A 41 5.81 3.88 1.47
N TYR A 42 4.63 3.89 0.85
CA TYR A 42 3.83 2.71 0.55
C TYR A 42 3.50 2.70 -0.93
N TYR A 43 3.48 1.52 -1.53
CA TYR A 43 3.03 1.33 -2.90
C TYR A 43 1.77 0.46 -2.91
N PHE A 44 0.79 0.89 -3.71
CA PHE A 44 -0.45 0.15 -3.94
C PHE A 44 -0.43 -0.42 -5.35
N ASP A 45 -0.45 -1.75 -5.46
CA ASP A 45 -0.62 -2.47 -6.73
C ASP A 45 -2.10 -2.82 -6.89
N GLY A 46 -2.73 -2.20 -7.89
CA GLY A 46 -4.17 -1.96 -7.85
C GLY A 46 -4.54 -1.24 -6.55
N SER A 47 -5.54 -1.73 -5.84
CA SER A 47 -5.99 -1.12 -4.57
C SER A 47 -5.35 -1.72 -3.31
N ILE A 48 -4.45 -2.68 -3.47
CA ILE A 48 -3.86 -3.44 -2.36
C ILE A 48 -2.44 -2.96 -2.12
N MET A 49 -2.12 -2.67 -0.86
CA MET A 49 -0.78 -2.31 -0.42
C MET A 49 0.16 -3.51 -0.58
N VAL A 50 1.31 -3.28 -1.20
CA VAL A 50 2.41 -4.24 -1.28
C VAL A 50 3.12 -4.33 0.08
N ALA A 51 3.39 -5.56 0.53
CA ALA A 51 4.04 -5.81 1.80
C ALA A 51 4.77 -7.15 1.79
N ASN A 52 5.72 -7.29 2.73
CA ASN A 52 6.42 -8.53 3.05
C ASN A 52 7.17 -9.15 1.86
N GLY A 53 7.93 -8.35 1.12
CA GLY A 53 8.72 -8.86 0.00
C GLY A 53 9.21 -7.81 -0.97
N TRP A 54 9.96 -8.30 -1.96
CA TRP A 54 10.41 -7.51 -3.11
C TRP A 54 9.26 -7.33 -4.11
N HIS A 55 9.17 -6.14 -4.70
CA HIS A 55 8.17 -5.84 -5.73
C HIS A 55 8.68 -4.78 -6.72
N TYR A 56 8.30 -4.93 -7.98
CA TYR A 56 8.60 -3.97 -9.03
C TYR A 56 7.56 -2.84 -9.01
N ALA A 57 8.02 -1.61 -8.78
CA ALA A 57 7.13 -0.44 -8.77
C ALA A 57 7.74 0.73 -9.57
N PRO A 58 6.90 1.58 -10.19
CA PRO A 58 7.37 2.71 -10.98
C PRO A 58 7.77 3.87 -10.07
N TRP A 59 8.97 4.41 -10.23
CA TRP A 59 9.40 5.66 -9.61
C TRP A 59 9.90 6.61 -10.68
N ASN A 60 9.24 7.78 -10.81
CA ASN A 60 9.54 8.77 -11.85
C ASN A 60 9.54 8.19 -13.28
N GLY A 61 8.65 7.24 -13.56
CA GLY A 61 8.51 6.61 -14.89
C GLY A 61 9.44 5.42 -15.14
N GLU A 62 10.33 5.08 -14.21
CA GLU A 62 11.20 3.90 -14.29
C GLU A 62 10.76 2.82 -13.30
N TYR A 63 10.67 1.57 -13.74
CA TYR A 63 10.37 0.45 -12.85
C TYR A 63 11.66 -0.06 -12.19
N ARG A 64 11.62 -0.20 -10.86
CA ARG A 64 12.70 -0.74 -10.04
C ARG A 64 12.14 -1.70 -9.01
N GLU A 65 12.97 -2.59 -8.48
CA GLU A 65 12.61 -3.43 -7.34
C GLU A 65 12.79 -2.66 -6.03
N TYR A 66 11.79 -2.77 -5.17
CA TYR A 66 11.79 -2.23 -3.81
C TYR A 66 11.40 -3.33 -2.84
N TYR A 67 12.01 -3.32 -1.67
CA TYR A 67 11.63 -4.23 -0.60
C TYR A 67 10.65 -3.55 0.34
N PHE A 68 9.53 -4.22 0.61
CA PHE A 68 8.51 -3.78 1.53
C PHE A 68 8.51 -4.67 2.77
N ASP A 69 8.55 -4.05 3.96
CA ASP A 69 8.44 -4.79 5.21
C ASP A 69 7.02 -5.37 5.42
N VAL A 70 6.81 -6.09 6.53
CA VAL A 70 5.51 -6.71 6.85
C VAL A 70 4.36 -5.69 7.01
N ASN A 71 4.69 -4.42 7.26
CA ASN A 71 3.73 -3.33 7.37
C ASN A 71 3.56 -2.55 6.06
N GLY A 72 4.32 -2.90 5.01
CA GLY A 72 4.29 -2.21 3.72
C GLY A 72 5.19 -0.98 3.64
N HIS A 73 6.08 -0.75 4.60
CA HIS A 73 7.07 0.31 4.47
C HIS A 73 8.12 -0.07 3.43
N CYS A 74 8.31 0.79 2.44
CA CYS A 74 9.44 0.68 1.51
C CYS A 74 10.76 0.99 2.23
N LEU A 75 11.76 0.12 2.07
CA LEU A 75 13.12 0.26 2.61
C LEU A 75 14.13 0.72 1.55
#